data_AF-A0A359CC85-F1
#
_entry.id   AF-A0A359CC85-F1
#
_cell.length_a   1.000
_cell.length_b   1.000
_cell.length_c   1.000
_cell.angle_alpha   90.00
_cell.angle_beta   90.00
_cell.angle_gamma   90.00
#
_symmetry.space_group_name_H-M   'P 1'
#
loop_
_entity.id
_entity.type
_entity.pdbx_description
1 polymer ?
#
loop_
_entity_poly.entity_id
_entity_poly.type
_entity_poly.pdbx_seq_one_letter_code
_entity_poly.pdbx_strand_id
1 'polypeptide(L)' 'MKAKIILVNFMLSFIGLSIDTENSPFWAGLVAIAWFLISGAILIRADRRGAMDNLKRKFKINDL' A
#
# COMPACT_ATOMS: atom_id res chain seq x y z
N MET A 1 -13.69 -7.54 -0.49
CA MET A 1 -13.40 -6.17 -0.03
C MET A 1 -11.92 -5.87 0.17
N LYS A 2 -11.13 -6.78 0.76
CA LYS A 2 -9.69 -6.54 1.05
C LYS A 2 -8.81 -6.24 -0.18
N ALA A 3 -9.02 -6.93 -1.29
CA ALA A 3 -8.29 -6.65 -2.55
C ALA A 3 -8.57 -5.25 -3.12
N LYS A 4 -9.79 -4.73 -2.94
CA LYS A 4 -10.14 -3.37 -3.37
C LYS A 4 -9.36 -2.31 -2.58
N ILE A 5 -9.08 -2.56 -1.29
CA ILE A 5 -8.29 -1.64 -0.45
C ILE A 5 -6.84 -1.59 -0.93
N ILE A 6 -6.25 -2.74 -1.26
CA ILE A 6 -4.89 -2.81 -1.81
C ILE A 6 -4.84 -2.10 -3.17
N LEU A 7 -5.85 -2.31 -4.02
CA LEU A 7 -5.91 -1.72 -5.36
C LEU A 7 -6.13 -0.20 -5.32
N VAL A 8 -6.95 0.29 -4.38
CA VAL A 8 -7.12 1.73 -4.11
C VAL A 8 -5.83 2.34 -3.56
N ASN A 9 -5.13 1.65 -2.66
CA ASN A 9 -3.87 2.12 -2.12
C ASN A 9 -2.78 2.18 -3.22
N PHE A 10 -2.76 1.19 -4.12
CA PHE A 10 -1.89 1.16 -5.29
C PHE A 10 -2.19 2.31 -6.27
N MET A 11 -3.47 2.56 -6.59
CA MET A 11 -3.86 3.68 -7.44
C MET A 11 -3.48 5.04 -6.83
N LEU A 12 -3.69 5.23 -5.53
CA LEU A 12 -3.32 6.46 -4.83
C LEU A 12 -1.80 6.67 -4.77
N SER A 13 -1.03 5.59 -4.64
CA SER A 13 0.44 5.63 -4.75
C SER A 13 0.88 6.08 -6.14
N PHE A 14 0.18 5.65 -7.19
CA PHE A 14 0.47 6.03 -8.58
C PHE A 14 0.15 7.50 -8.86
N ILE A 15 -0.95 8.00 -8.29
CA ILE A 15 -1.33 9.43 -8.36
C ILE A 15 -0.28 10.28 -7.64
N GLY A 16 0.20 9.84 -6.46
CA GLY A 16 1.26 10.52 -5.73
C GLY A 16 2.59 10.58 -6.50
N LEU A 17 2.90 9.55 -7.28
CA LEU A 17 4.09 9.52 -8.16
C LEU A 17 3.97 10.45 -9.37
N SER A 18 2.73 10.80 -9.74
CA SER A 18 2.43 11.68 -10.89
C SER A 18 2.36 13.16 -10.49
N ILE A 19 2.57 13.48 -9.21
CA ILE A 19 2.62 14.86 -8.72
C ILE A 19 3.93 15.48 -9.22
N ASP A 20 3.79 16.62 -9.88
CA ASP A 20 4.91 17.41 -10.39
C ASP A 20 5.84 17.84 -9.25
N THR A 21 7.00 17.19 -9.19
CA THR A 21 8.03 17.38 -8.18
C THR A 21 8.90 18.61 -8.46
N GLU A 22 8.83 19.20 -9.65
CA GLU A 22 9.68 20.34 -10.02
C GLU A 22 9.33 21.60 -9.24
N ASN A 23 8.03 21.85 -9.02
CA ASN A 23 7.56 23.08 -8.38
C ASN A 23 7.46 22.99 -6.85
N SER A 24 7.42 21.78 -6.27
CA SER A 24 7.21 21.60 -4.83
C SER A 24 7.87 20.33 -4.25
N PRO A 25 9.20 20.17 -4.43
CA PRO A 25 9.91 18.92 -4.07
C PRO A 25 9.80 18.57 -2.58
N PHE A 26 9.79 19.58 -1.70
CA PHE A 26 9.66 19.36 -0.25
C PHE A 26 8.29 18.78 0.12
N TRP A 27 7.21 19.31 -0.48
CA TRP A 27 5.85 18.83 -0.24
C TRP A 27 5.62 17.45 -0.83
N ALA A 28 6.14 17.20 -2.02
CA ALA A 28 6.09 15.87 -2.63
C ALA A 28 6.79 14.81 -1.77
N GLY A 29 7.96 15.12 -1.21
CA GLY A 29 8.66 14.23 -0.27
C GLY A 29 7.85 13.97 1.01
N LEU A 30 7.23 15.01 1.58
CA LEU A 30 6.43 14.90 2.82
C LEU A 30 5.17 14.07 2.59
N VAL A 31 4.49 14.26 1.46
CA VAL A 31 3.32 13.46 1.05
C VAL A 31 3.73 12.00 0.80
N ALA A 32 4.86 11.75 0.15
CA ALA A 32 5.36 10.39 -0.07
C ALA A 32 5.66 9.65 1.25
N ILE A 33 6.30 10.31 2.21
CA ILE A 33 6.59 9.74 3.54
C ILE A 33 5.29 9.47 4.30
N ALA A 34 4.38 10.44 4.34
CA ALA A 34 3.08 10.27 5.00
C ALA A 34 2.28 9.11 4.39
N TRP A 35 2.27 9.03 3.06
CA TRP A 35 1.59 7.98 2.32
C TRP A 35 2.22 6.59 2.58
N PHE A 36 3.54 6.50 2.61
CA PHE A 36 4.25 5.26 2.94
C PHE A 36 3.90 4.75 4.34
N LEU A 37 3.85 5.64 5.34
CA LEU A 37 3.49 5.28 6.72
C LEU A 37 2.04 4.78 6.83
N ILE A 38 1.11 5.46 6.15
CA ILE A 38 -0.31 5.07 6.11
C ILE A 38 -0.46 3.68 5.46
N SER A 39 0.21 3.46 4.33
CA SER A 39 0.18 2.19 3.61
C SER A 39 0.80 1.05 4.41
N GLY A 40 1.92 1.31 5.10
CA GLY A 40 2.53 0.35 6.03
C GLY A 40 1.60 -0.01 7.19
N ALA A 41 0.95 0.97 7.81
CA ALA A 41 0.00 0.73 8.89
C ALA A 41 -1.22 -0.09 8.44
N ILE A 42 -1.74 0.19 7.24
CA ILE A 42 -2.82 -0.60 6.63
C ILE A 42 -2.36 -2.03 6.37
N LEU A 43 -1.14 -2.22 5.87
CA LEU A 43 -0.57 -3.54 5.59
C LEU A 43 -0.40 -4.36 6.87
N ILE A 44 0.20 -3.79 7.92
CA ILE A 44 0.36 -4.44 9.23
C ILE A 44 -1.01 -4.80 9.83
N ARG A 45 -2.00 -3.92 9.69
CA ARG A 45 -3.37 -4.18 10.17
C ARG A 45 -4.07 -5.27 9.36
N ALA A 46 -3.82 -5.34 8.05
CA ALA A 46 -4.33 -6.39 7.19
C ALA A 46 -3.70 -7.75 7.53
N ASP A 47 -2.39 -7.77 7.77
CA ASP A 47 -1.62 -8.94 8.19
C ASP A 47 -2.13 -9.50 9.53
N ARG A 48 -2.24 -8.64 10.56
CA ARG A 48 -2.79 -9.01 11.89
C ARG A 48 -4.22 -9.54 11.85
N ARG A 49 -5.02 -9.19 10.84
CA ARG A 49 -6.39 -9.73 10.64
C ARG A 49 -6.41 -11.04 9.85
N GLY A 50 -5.28 -11.73 9.70
CA GLY A 50 -5.16 -12.99 8.96
C GLY A 50 -5.51 -12.85 7.48
N ALA A 51 -5.46 -11.63 6.92
CA ALA A 51 -5.70 -11.44 5.49
C ALA A 51 -4.58 -12.06 4.67
N MET A 52 -3.35 -12.01 5.18
CA MET A 52 -2.16 -12.59 4.56
C MET A 52 -2.20 -14.12 4.59
N ASP A 53 -2.66 -14.73 5.70
CA ASP A 53 -2.83 -16.18 5.81
C ASP A 53 -3.90 -16.71 4.86
N ASN A 54 -5.01 -15.98 4.69
CA ASN A 54 -6.02 -16.31 3.69
C ASN A 54 -5.47 -16.20 2.26
N LEU A 55 -4.59 -15.22 2.00
CA LEU A 55 -3.88 -15.07 0.73
C LEU A 55 -2.92 -16.25 0.49
N LYS A 56 -2.07 -16.59 1.48
CA LYS A 56 -1.15 -17.75 1.42
C LYS A 56 -1.89 -19.06 1.19
N ARG A 57 -3.00 -19.30 1.89
CA ARG A 57 -3.86 -20.49 1.65
C ARG A 57 -4.45 -20.50 0.25
N LYS A 58 -4.92 -19.35 -0.25
CA LYS A 58 -5.57 -19.26 -1.57
C LYS A 58 -4.58 -19.36 -2.73
N PHE A 59 -3.33 -18.94 -2.52
CA PHE A 59 -2.24 -19.06 -3.50
C PHE A 59 -1.38 -20.32 -3.33
N LYS A 60 -1.73 -21.24 -2.40
CA LYS A 60 -0.95 -22.46 -2.12
C LYS A 60 0.55 -22.22 -1.97
N ILE A 61 0.96 -21.15 -1.27
CA ILE A 61 2.38 -20.82 -1.05
C ILE A 61 3.00 -21.73 0.04
N ASN A 62 2.47 -22.95 0.23
CA ASN A 62 2.96 -23.95 1.19
C ASN A 62 3.54 -25.19 0.49
N ASP A 63 3.67 -25.17 -0.84
CA ASP A 63 4.31 -26.26 -1.61
C ASP A 63 5.73 -25.85 -2.10
N LEU A 64 6.56 -25.36 -1.17
CA LEU A 64 8.01 -25.17 -1.38
C LEU A 64 8.78 -25.51 -0.09
#